data_AF-A0A7U3UYF9-F1
#
_entry.id   AF-A0A7U3UYF9-F1
#
_cell.length_a   1.000
_cell.length_b   1.000
_cell.length_c   1.000
_cell.angle_alpha   90.00
_cell.angle_beta   90.00
_cell.angle_gamma   90.00
#
_symmetry.space_group_name_H-M   'P 1'
#
loop_
_entity.id
_entity.type
_entity.pdbx_description
1 polymer ?
#
loop_
_entity_poly.entity_id
_entity_poly.type
_entity_poly.pdbx_seq_one_letter_code
_entity_poly.pdbx_strand_id
1 'polypeptide(L)'
;MMTDEQATQAVWDLMGHAIEGRGEQAARLLAEIGADSDGPRMYGICCAIAEIGKATLRQLYPHMTWGPSGYMWAMQQLGPGSPADVWAARFLVAYADGDKANANALWSAATAASGDEHVDSICALVTTVAGLAITALRKKRGEA
;
A
#
# COMPACT_ATOMS: atom_id res chain seq x y z
N MET A 1 -1.02 2.46 23.05
CA MET A 1 -0.74 3.46 22.00
C MET A 1 0.76 3.50 21.78
N MET A 2 1.20 2.90 20.68
CA MET A 2 2.52 2.99 20.10
C MET A 2 2.92 4.46 19.89
N THR A 3 4.20 4.75 19.81
CA THR A 3 4.73 6.03 19.32
C THR A 3 4.80 6.06 17.79
N ASP A 4 5.07 7.23 17.19
CA ASP A 4 5.25 7.34 15.74
C ASP A 4 6.46 6.53 15.23
N GLU A 5 7.52 6.45 16.03
CA GLU A 5 8.71 5.65 15.73
C GLU A 5 8.37 4.15 15.77
N GLN A 6 7.59 3.71 16.76
CA GLN A 6 7.12 2.33 16.86
C GLN A 6 6.18 1.97 15.70
N ALA A 7 5.27 2.87 15.31
CA ALA A 7 4.41 2.68 14.15
C ALA A 7 5.22 2.59 12.85
N THR A 8 6.25 3.42 12.69
CA THR A 8 7.14 3.36 11.52
C THR A 8 7.88 2.03 11.46
N GLN A 9 8.45 1.58 12.58
CA GLN A 9 9.12 0.29 12.67
C GLN A 9 8.17 -0.86 12.37
N ALA A 10 6.95 -0.83 12.91
CA ALA A 10 5.93 -1.85 12.66
C ALA A 10 5.53 -1.92 11.17
N VAL A 11 5.44 -0.78 10.47
CA VAL A 11 5.20 -0.76 9.02
C VAL A 11 6.36 -1.39 8.24
N TRP A 12 7.61 -1.10 8.64
CA TRP A 12 8.77 -1.72 8.00
C TRP A 12 8.79 -3.24 8.20
N ASP A 13 8.54 -3.71 9.42
CA ASP A 13 8.51 -5.14 9.75
C ASP A 13 7.35 -5.85 9.04
N LEU A 14 6.17 -5.22 8.97
CA LEU A 14 5.01 -5.70 8.24
C LEU A 14 5.36 -5.93 6.77
N MET A 15 5.95 -4.92 6.12
CA MET A 15 6.32 -5.03 4.72
C MET A 15 7.46 -6.03 4.50
N GLY A 16 8.41 -6.12 5.42
CA GLY A 16 9.47 -7.13 5.40
C GLY A 16 8.90 -8.55 5.42
N HIS A 17 7.99 -8.83 6.36
CA HIS A 17 7.30 -10.13 6.43
C HIS A 17 6.47 -10.42 5.17
N ALA A 18 5.73 -9.44 4.65
CA ALA A 18 4.94 -9.61 3.44
C ALA A 18 5.81 -9.94 2.22
N ILE A 19 6.95 -9.26 2.05
CA ILE A 19 7.90 -9.47 0.95
C ILE A 19 8.58 -10.85 1.05
N GLU A 20 8.88 -11.31 2.27
CA GLU A 20 9.48 -12.62 2.52
C GLU A 20 8.50 -13.80 2.44
N GLY A 21 7.21 -13.54 2.15
CA GLY A 21 6.17 -14.58 2.12
C GLY A 21 5.76 -15.08 3.51
N ARG A 22 6.12 -14.36 4.57
CA ARG A 22 5.77 -14.65 5.96
C ARG A 22 4.36 -14.11 6.28
N GLY A 23 3.37 -14.62 5.56
CA GLY A 23 2.00 -14.10 5.56
C GLY A 23 1.34 -14.10 6.95
N GLU A 24 1.61 -15.13 7.77
CA GLU A 24 1.06 -15.20 9.13
C GLU A 24 1.63 -14.10 10.03
N GLN A 25 2.93 -13.84 9.97
CA GLN A 25 3.59 -12.78 10.73
C GLN A 25 3.12 -11.40 10.26
N ALA A 26 2.99 -11.20 8.95
CA ALA A 26 2.43 -9.97 8.39
C ALA A 26 0.99 -9.73 8.85
N ALA A 27 0.13 -10.75 8.81
CA ALA A 27 -1.25 -10.65 9.26
C ALA A 27 -1.37 -10.34 10.76
N ARG A 28 -0.57 -11.00 11.60
CA ARG A 28 -0.52 -10.73 13.05
C ARG A 28 -0.12 -9.28 13.33
N LEU A 29 0.95 -8.81 12.70
CA LEU A 29 1.44 -7.45 12.92
C LEU A 29 0.44 -6.38 12.39
N LEU A 30 -0.21 -6.65 11.26
CA LEU A 30 -1.27 -5.77 10.75
C LEU A 30 -2.46 -5.69 11.73
N ALA A 31 -2.84 -6.81 12.35
CA ALA A 31 -3.88 -6.84 13.37
C ALA A 31 -3.47 -6.07 14.63
N GLU A 32 -2.21 -6.17 15.07
CA GLU A 32 -1.66 -5.40 16.20
C GLU A 32 -1.67 -3.90 15.91
N ILE A 33 -1.24 -3.48 14.71
CA ILE A 33 -1.31 -2.10 14.26
C ILE A 33 -2.76 -1.60 14.25
N GLY A 34 -3.69 -2.40 13.72
CA GLY A 34 -5.11 -2.07 13.67
C GLY A 34 -5.73 -1.92 15.06
N ALA A 35 -5.37 -2.78 16.01
CA ALA A 35 -5.87 -2.72 17.38
C ALA A 35 -5.37 -1.48 18.16
N ASP A 36 -4.22 -0.92 17.78
CA ASP A 36 -3.61 0.26 18.42
C ASP A 36 -3.80 1.57 17.63
N SER A 37 -4.57 1.52 16.53
CA SER A 37 -4.82 2.65 15.64
C SER A 37 -6.28 3.11 15.67
N ASP A 38 -6.48 4.43 15.67
CA ASP A 38 -7.75 5.03 15.27
C ASP A 38 -7.78 5.26 13.75
N GLY A 39 -8.90 5.76 13.22
CA GLY A 39 -9.07 6.01 11.79
C GLY A 39 -7.96 6.91 11.19
N PRO A 40 -7.70 8.11 11.74
CA PRO A 40 -6.61 8.97 11.28
C PRO A 40 -5.23 8.31 11.32
N ARG A 41 -4.93 7.54 12.37
CA ARG A 41 -3.66 6.82 12.48
C ARG A 41 -3.53 5.72 11.43
N MET A 42 -4.59 4.94 11.23
CA MET A 42 -4.59 3.87 10.22
C MET A 42 -4.49 4.43 8.79
N TYR A 43 -5.04 5.62 8.53
CA TYR A 43 -4.80 6.36 7.29
C TYR A 43 -3.31 6.73 7.12
N GLY A 44 -2.65 7.18 8.20
CA GLY A 44 -1.21 7.46 8.21
C GLY A 44 -0.38 6.21 7.92
N ILE A 45 -0.75 5.05 8.48
CA ILE A 45 -0.15 3.74 8.19
C ILE A 45 -0.29 3.39 6.70
N CYS A 46 -1.49 3.55 6.13
CA CYS A 46 -1.72 3.31 4.70
C CYS A 46 -0.86 4.24 3.83
N CYS A 47 -0.72 5.50 4.22
CA CYS A 47 0.18 6.45 3.55
C CYS A 47 1.64 6.01 3.61
N ALA A 48 2.12 5.50 4.75
CA ALA A 48 3.48 4.99 4.89
C ALA A 48 3.73 3.77 3.98
N ILE A 49 2.79 2.83 3.93
CA ILE A 49 2.82 1.68 3.01
C ILE A 49 2.84 2.16 1.55
N ALA A 50 1.99 3.15 1.21
CA ALA A 50 1.94 3.71 -0.13
C ALA A 50 3.22 4.48 -0.52
N GLU A 51 3.94 5.09 0.43
CA GLU A 51 5.24 5.72 0.15
C GLU A 51 6.29 4.67 -0.24
N ILE A 52 6.29 3.50 0.38
CA ILE A 52 7.12 2.36 -0.03
C ILE A 52 6.78 1.97 -1.47
N GLY A 53 5.48 1.78 -1.78
CA GLY A 53 5.03 1.43 -3.13
C GLY A 53 5.42 2.47 -4.18
N LYS A 54 5.27 3.76 -3.88
CA LYS A 54 5.71 4.87 -4.73
C LYS A 54 7.21 4.84 -4.99
N ALA A 55 8.03 4.59 -3.97
CA ALA A 55 9.48 4.46 -4.15
C ALA A 55 9.83 3.26 -5.04
N THR A 56 9.15 2.13 -4.86
CA THR A 56 9.32 0.94 -5.70
C THR A 56 8.90 1.17 -7.15
N LEU A 57 7.78 1.85 -7.40
CA LEU A 57 7.33 2.22 -8.74
C LEU A 57 8.37 3.10 -9.45
N ARG A 58 8.94 4.09 -8.74
CA ARG A 58 10.04 4.93 -9.26
C ARG A 58 11.27 4.14 -9.66
N GLN A 59 11.60 3.09 -8.90
CA GLN A 59 12.70 2.20 -9.23
C GLN A 59 12.38 1.32 -10.46
N LEU A 60 11.16 0.80 -10.56
CA LEU A 60 10.75 -0.08 -11.65
C LEU A 60 10.65 0.66 -13.00
N TYR A 61 10.19 1.91 -12.97
CA TYR A 61 9.84 2.69 -14.15
C TYR A 61 10.51 4.08 -14.15
N PRO A 62 11.86 4.16 -14.13
CA PRO A 62 12.58 5.43 -13.94
C PRO A 62 12.38 6.44 -15.09
N HIS A 63 11.93 5.98 -16.26
CA HIS A 63 11.69 6.79 -17.44
C HIS A 63 10.26 7.34 -17.55
N MET A 64 9.37 6.94 -16.63
CA MET A 64 8.00 7.45 -16.63
C MET A 64 7.93 8.84 -15.99
N THR A 65 7.08 9.69 -16.54
CA THR A 65 6.81 11.01 -15.97
C THR A 65 5.85 10.86 -14.79
N TRP A 66 6.32 11.22 -13.60
CA TRP A 66 5.53 11.18 -12.37
C TRP A 66 4.83 12.53 -12.16
N GLY A 67 3.50 12.53 -12.06
CA GLY A 67 2.67 13.72 -11.84
C GLY A 67 1.19 13.45 -12.17
N PRO A 68 0.27 14.40 -11.94
CA PRO A 68 -1.18 14.17 -11.86
C PRO A 68 -1.87 13.47 -13.05
N SER A 69 -1.23 13.46 -14.22
CA SER A 69 -1.74 12.80 -15.44
C SER A 69 -0.99 11.50 -15.76
N GLY A 70 0.02 11.18 -14.95
CA GLY A 70 1.12 10.30 -15.26
C GLY A 70 1.05 8.94 -14.58
N TYR A 71 0.09 8.64 -13.71
CA TYR A 71 -0.03 7.31 -13.07
C TYR A 71 -1.22 6.47 -13.56
N MET A 72 -2.00 6.95 -14.53
CA MET A 72 -3.04 6.15 -15.18
C MET A 72 -2.50 4.87 -15.85
N TRP A 73 -1.22 4.85 -16.26
CA TRP A 73 -0.56 3.63 -16.74
C TRP A 73 -0.29 2.62 -15.62
N ALA A 74 -0.07 3.08 -14.39
CA ALA A 74 0.21 2.19 -13.25
C ALA A 74 -1.03 1.37 -12.90
N MET A 75 -2.22 1.95 -13.05
CA MET A 75 -3.50 1.23 -12.93
C MET A 75 -3.62 0.08 -13.95
N GLN A 76 -3.08 0.23 -15.17
CA GLN A 76 -3.13 -0.82 -16.19
C GLN A 76 -2.22 -2.01 -15.86
N GLN A 77 -1.16 -1.79 -15.08
CA GLN A 77 -0.23 -2.84 -14.65
C GLN A 77 -0.78 -3.64 -13.46
N LEU A 78 -1.78 -3.13 -12.75
CA LEU A 78 -2.34 -3.75 -11.55
C LEU A 78 -3.50 -4.73 -11.84
N GLY A 79 -3.95 -4.81 -13.10
CA GLY A 79 -4.89 -5.84 -13.59
C GLY A 79 -6.35 -5.73 -13.10
N PRO A 80 -7.28 -6.56 -13.62
CA PRO A 80 -8.61 -6.70 -13.05
C PRO A 80 -8.52 -7.49 -11.74
N GLY A 81 -9.00 -6.90 -10.64
CA GLY A 81 -8.97 -7.51 -9.31
C GLY A 81 -10.31 -7.42 -8.60
N SER A 82 -10.33 -7.94 -7.37
CA SER A 82 -11.44 -7.73 -6.44
C SER A 82 -11.65 -6.23 -6.16
N PRO A 83 -12.80 -5.81 -5.60
CA PRO A 83 -13.00 -4.42 -5.18
C PRO A 83 -11.87 -3.88 -4.28
N ALA A 84 -11.33 -4.72 -3.40
CA ALA A 84 -10.20 -4.38 -2.53
C ALA A 84 -8.90 -4.15 -3.32
N ASP A 85 -8.60 -4.98 -4.32
CA ASP A 85 -7.44 -4.79 -5.20
C ASP A 85 -7.55 -3.48 -6.00
N VAL A 86 -8.76 -3.19 -6.51
CA VAL A 86 -9.03 -1.95 -7.23
C VAL A 86 -8.87 -0.74 -6.31
N TRP A 87 -9.34 -0.84 -5.06
CA TRP A 87 -9.13 0.21 -4.06
C TRP A 87 -7.64 0.42 -3.77
N ALA A 88 -6.89 -0.66 -3.51
CA ALA A 88 -5.47 -0.61 -3.20
C ALA A 88 -4.67 0.04 -4.33
N ALA A 89 -4.95 -0.34 -5.56
CA ALA A 89 -4.36 0.25 -6.76
C ALA A 89 -4.65 1.76 -6.86
N ARG A 90 -5.92 2.15 -6.73
CA ARG A 90 -6.33 3.57 -6.80
C ARG A 90 -5.73 4.40 -5.68
N PHE A 91 -5.70 3.86 -4.47
CA PHE A 91 -5.12 4.53 -3.31
C PHE A 91 -3.63 4.77 -3.50
N LEU A 92 -2.88 3.74 -3.89
CA LEU A 92 -1.45 3.85 -4.17
C LEU A 92 -1.17 4.87 -5.28
N VAL A 93 -1.92 4.83 -6.37
CA VAL A 93 -1.78 5.75 -7.49
C VAL A 93 -2.07 7.19 -7.07
N ALA A 94 -3.23 7.46 -6.44
CA ALA A 94 -3.56 8.79 -5.96
C ALA A 94 -2.51 9.34 -4.98
N TYR A 95 -2.03 8.49 -4.06
CA TYR A 95 -1.00 8.87 -3.11
C TYR A 95 0.32 9.21 -3.82
N ALA A 96 0.71 8.42 -4.82
CA ALA A 96 1.96 8.57 -5.56
C ALA A 96 1.93 9.77 -6.53
N ASP A 97 0.76 10.08 -7.09
CA ASP A 97 0.45 11.29 -7.86
C ASP A 97 0.59 12.59 -7.05
N GLY A 98 0.59 12.48 -5.72
CA GLY A 98 0.48 13.63 -4.83
C GLY A 98 -0.96 14.13 -4.68
N ASP A 99 -1.94 13.43 -5.25
CA ASP A 99 -3.37 13.70 -5.09
C ASP A 99 -3.86 13.20 -3.72
N LYS A 100 -3.44 13.92 -2.67
CA LYS A 100 -3.81 13.61 -1.29
C LYS A 100 -5.31 13.79 -1.03
N ALA A 101 -5.98 14.64 -1.81
CA ALA A 101 -7.42 14.84 -1.70
C ALA A 101 -8.17 13.56 -2.12
N ASN A 102 -7.78 12.99 -3.27
CA ASN A 102 -8.37 11.74 -3.74
C ASN A 102 -7.96 10.53 -2.87
N ALA A 103 -6.71 10.46 -2.40
CA ALA A 103 -6.30 9.42 -1.45
C ALA A 103 -7.14 9.44 -0.17
N ASN A 104 -7.42 10.64 0.38
CA ASN A 104 -8.29 10.80 1.55
C ASN A 104 -9.76 10.48 1.23
N ALA A 105 -10.25 10.83 0.03
CA ALA A 105 -11.61 10.48 -0.39
C ALA A 105 -11.80 8.95 -0.51
N LEU A 106 -10.81 8.25 -1.08
CA LEU A 106 -10.79 6.78 -1.16
C LEU A 106 -10.74 6.13 0.23
N TRP A 107 -9.94 6.68 1.15
CA TRP A 107 -9.91 6.23 2.54
C TRP A 107 -11.27 6.40 3.22
N SER A 108 -11.84 7.60 3.13
CA SER A 108 -13.14 7.94 3.74
C SER A 108 -14.25 7.03 3.22
N ALA A 109 -14.26 6.76 1.91
CA ALA A 109 -15.21 5.84 1.29
C ALA A 109 -15.05 4.41 1.82
N ALA A 110 -13.82 3.90 1.96
CA ALA A 110 -13.58 2.57 2.51
C ALA A 110 -13.97 2.46 3.99
N THR A 111 -13.75 3.51 4.80
CA THR A 111 -14.17 3.51 6.21
C THR A 111 -15.68 3.63 6.41
N ALA A 112 -16.40 4.17 5.41
CA ALA A 112 -17.86 4.27 5.42
C ALA A 112 -18.54 3.00 4.88
N ALA A 113 -17.78 2.11 4.25
CA ALA A 113 -18.22 0.80 3.81
C ALA A 113 -18.32 -0.17 5.01
N SER A 114 -18.72 -1.42 4.78
CA SER A 114 -18.75 -2.41 5.87
C SER A 114 -17.35 -2.68 6.44
N GLY A 115 -17.27 -3.08 7.71
CA GLY A 115 -15.99 -3.28 8.40
C GLY A 115 -15.07 -4.30 7.70
N ASP A 116 -15.64 -5.33 7.08
CA ASP A 116 -14.90 -6.35 6.35
C ASP A 116 -14.27 -5.79 5.06
N GLU A 117 -15.02 -4.96 4.31
CA GLU A 117 -14.51 -4.31 3.09
C GLU A 117 -13.35 -3.35 3.37
N HIS A 118 -13.36 -2.69 4.53
CA HIS A 118 -12.27 -1.84 4.97
C HIS A 118 -10.99 -2.64 5.25
N VAL A 119 -11.11 -3.75 5.96
CA VAL A 119 -9.99 -4.64 6.28
C VAL A 119 -9.41 -5.26 5.01
N ASP A 120 -10.28 -5.76 4.12
CA ASP A 120 -9.86 -6.34 2.84
C ASP A 120 -9.07 -5.35 1.99
N SER A 121 -9.51 -4.08 1.97
CA SER A 121 -8.83 -2.99 1.26
C SER A 121 -7.40 -2.75 1.77
N ILE A 122 -7.19 -2.76 3.09
CA ILE A 122 -5.87 -2.59 3.70
C ILE A 122 -4.98 -3.80 3.42
N CYS A 123 -5.51 -5.01 3.54
CA CYS A 123 -4.80 -6.25 3.19
C CYS A 123 -4.36 -6.26 1.72
N ALA A 124 -5.24 -5.80 0.82
CA ALA A 124 -4.94 -5.67 -0.60
C ALA A 124 -3.84 -4.64 -0.87
N LEU A 125 -3.78 -3.53 -0.12
CA LEU A 125 -2.71 -2.55 -0.22
C LEU A 125 -1.35 -3.13 0.18
N VAL A 126 -1.28 -3.83 1.31
CA VAL A 126 -0.05 -4.52 1.75
C VAL A 126 0.41 -5.52 0.67
N THR A 127 -0.52 -6.33 0.16
CA THR A 127 -0.23 -7.34 -0.87
C THR A 127 0.27 -6.70 -2.16
N THR A 128 -0.39 -5.62 -2.61
CA THR A 128 -0.02 -4.88 -3.82
C THR A 128 1.39 -4.31 -3.71
N VAL A 129 1.71 -3.64 -2.60
CA VAL A 129 3.03 -3.03 -2.40
C VAL A 129 4.12 -4.11 -2.24
N ALA A 130 3.83 -5.21 -1.54
CA ALA A 130 4.76 -6.33 -1.43
C ALA A 130 5.05 -6.97 -2.80
N GLY A 131 4.02 -7.16 -3.63
CA GLY A 131 4.16 -7.67 -5.00
C GLY A 131 5.02 -6.78 -5.89
N LEU A 132 4.85 -5.45 -5.79
CA LEU A 132 5.73 -4.48 -6.47
C LEU A 132 7.18 -4.61 -6.00
N ALA A 133 7.40 -4.70 -4.68
CA ALA A 133 8.76 -4.80 -4.12
C ALA A 133 9.45 -6.11 -4.55
N ILE A 134 8.74 -7.23 -4.54
CA ILE A 134 9.24 -8.52 -5.06
C ILE A 134 9.61 -8.39 -6.53
N THR A 135 8.77 -7.75 -7.33
CA THR A 135 9.03 -7.52 -8.77
C THR A 135 10.30 -6.68 -8.98
N ALA A 136 10.48 -5.61 -8.19
CA ALA A 136 11.68 -4.78 -8.24
C ALA A 136 12.95 -5.56 -7.84
N LEU A 137 12.86 -6.41 -6.82
CA LEU A 137 13.97 -7.27 -6.39
C LEU A 137 14.35 -8.29 -7.48
N ARG A 138 13.37 -8.95 -8.12
CA ARG A 138 13.60 -9.86 -9.25
C ARG A 138 14.25 -9.16 -10.44
N LYS A 139 13.76 -7.97 -10.80
CA LYS A 139 14.36 -7.15 -11.87
C LYS A 139 15.81 -6.78 -11.56
N LYS A 140 16.14 -6.45 -10.30
CA LYS A 140 17.52 -6.16 -9.87
C LYS A 140 18.43 -7.40 -9.94
N ARG A 141 17.89 -8.61 -9.79
CA ARG A 141 18.60 -9.89 -9.91
C ARG A 141 18.74 -10.39 -11.36
N GLY A 142 18.07 -9.75 -12.32
CA GLY A 142 18.05 -10.19 -13.72
C GLY A 142 17.09 -11.35 -13.99
N GLU A 143 16.10 -11.57 -13.12
CA GLU A 143 15.14 -12.68 -13.17
C GLU A 143 13.78 -12.28 -13.81
N ALA A 144 13.73 -11.16 -14.53
CA ALA A 144 12.50 -10.52 -15.01
C ALA A 144 12.39 -10.52 -16.54
#